data_AF-A0A820NN41-F1
#
_entry.id   AF-A0A820NN41-F1
#
_cell.length_a   1.000
_cell.length_b   1.000
_cell.length_c   1.000
_cell.angle_alpha   90.00
_cell.angle_beta   90.00
_cell.angle_gamma   90.00
#
_symmetry.space_group_name_H-M   'P 1'
#
loop_
_entity.id
_entity.type
_entity.pdbx_description
1 polymer ?
#
loop_
_entity_poly.entity_id
_entity_poly.type
_entity_poly.pdbx_seq_one_letter_code
_entity_poly.pdbx_strand_id
1 'polypeptide(L)'
;SSINLIDGWTLFCPSTNLTNETIYKYFVNNQQTSGHQSLIFGLRELNSTEINSFCSNNNNTNNDLPIIDEKFNFTSNYQLRIYTSGCYYLDQNNQYKSDGVIVGPLTNHYETECLSTHLTSFAGGIIN
;
A
#
# COMPACT_ATOMS: atom_id res chain seq x y z
N SER A 1 14.35 7.00 19.18
CA SER A 1 14.30 7.48 17.80
C SER A 1 12.95 7.09 17.22
N SER A 2 12.23 8.03 16.59
CA SER A 2 10.88 7.87 16.00
C SER A 2 10.82 6.85 14.86
N ILE A 3 11.98 6.52 14.28
CA ILE A 3 12.15 5.57 13.17
C ILE A 3 11.73 4.13 13.53
N ASN A 4 11.83 3.73 14.79
CA ASN A 4 11.45 2.39 15.25
C ASN A 4 9.92 2.17 15.35
N LEU A 5 9.11 3.20 15.07
CA LEU A 5 7.65 3.17 15.14
C LEU A 5 7.00 3.05 13.75
N ILE A 6 7.80 2.93 12.68
CA ILE A 6 7.29 2.82 11.31
C ILE A 6 7.11 1.33 10.99
N ASP A 7 5.86 0.90 10.83
CA ASP A 7 5.51 -0.50 10.52
C ASP A 7 6.02 -0.95 9.15
N GLY A 8 6.21 -0.01 8.23
CA GLY A 8 6.75 -0.27 6.91
C GLY A 8 6.91 0.99 6.07
N TRP A 9 7.66 0.87 4.99
CA TRP A 9 7.91 1.94 4.02
C TRP A 9 8.05 1.33 2.63
N THR A 10 7.91 2.18 1.61
CA THR A 10 8.16 1.80 0.23
C THR A 10 8.82 2.96 -0.50
N LEU A 11 9.74 2.63 -1.42
CA LEU A 11 10.41 3.60 -2.27
C LEU A 11 9.76 3.57 -3.66
N PHE A 12 9.36 4.75 -4.14
CA PHE A 12 8.81 4.93 -5.47
C PHE A 12 9.82 5.60 -6.39
N CYS A 13 10.36 4.83 -7.33
CA CYS A 13 11.28 5.32 -8.35
C CYS A 13 10.60 5.40 -9.72
N PRO A 14 10.75 6.51 -10.47
CA PRO A 14 10.07 6.69 -11.76
C PRO A 14 10.35 5.58 -12.79
N SER A 15 11.59 5.12 -12.88
CA SER A 15 12.02 4.14 -13.89
C SER A 15 11.51 2.72 -13.63
N THR A 16 11.16 2.38 -12.38
CA THR A 16 10.85 1.01 -11.95
C THR A 16 9.41 0.84 -11.46
N ASN A 17 8.81 1.87 -10.86
CA ASN A 17 7.52 1.77 -10.17
C ASN A 17 6.37 2.47 -10.91
N LEU A 18 6.65 3.26 -11.96
CA LEU A 18 5.59 3.83 -12.78
C LEU A 18 5.02 2.75 -13.70
N THR A 19 3.80 2.32 -13.40
CA THR A 19 2.97 1.60 -14.36
C THR A 19 2.56 2.53 -15.51
N ASN A 20 2.08 1.97 -16.63
CA ASN A 20 1.62 2.74 -17.80
C ASN A 20 0.64 3.88 -17.47
N GLU A 21 -0.01 3.83 -16.30
CA GLU A 21 -0.97 4.83 -15.82
C GLU A 21 -0.33 6.04 -15.13
N THR A 22 1.01 6.17 -15.07
CA THR A 22 1.75 7.27 -14.38
C THR A 22 1.46 7.40 -12.88
N ILE A 23 0.91 6.35 -12.26
CA ILE A 23 0.52 6.32 -10.84
C ILE A 23 1.39 5.31 -10.09
N TYR A 24 1.89 5.72 -8.93
CA TYR A 24 2.49 4.83 -7.95
C TYR A 24 1.41 4.15 -7.11
N LYS A 25 1.52 2.83 -6.93
CA LYS A 25 0.55 2.03 -6.17
C LYS A 25 1.23 1.46 -4.93
N TYR A 26 0.58 1.64 -3.78
CA TYR A 26 0.91 0.97 -2.53
C TYR A 26 -0.30 0.15 -2.10
N PHE A 27 -0.08 -1.12 -1.78
CA PHE A 27 -1.13 -2.01 -1.31
C PHE A 27 -0.84 -2.42 0.13
N VAL A 28 -1.86 -2.31 0.98
CA VAL A 28 -1.84 -2.77 2.37
C VAL A 28 -2.97 -3.76 2.56
N ASN A 29 -2.63 -4.96 3.02
CA ASN A 29 -3.61 -6.01 3.29
C ASN A 29 -3.97 -6.12 4.78
N ASN A 30 -5.00 -6.90 5.08
CA ASN A 30 -5.48 -7.12 6.44
C ASN A 30 -4.47 -7.85 7.36
N GLN A 31 -3.49 -8.56 6.80
CA GLN A 31 -2.43 -9.18 7.58
C GLN A 31 -1.47 -8.11 8.14
N GLN A 32 -1.11 -7.12 7.32
CA GLN A 32 -0.26 -6.00 7.71
C GLN A 32 -0.95 -5.08 8.72
N THR A 33 -2.28 -4.93 8.64
CA THR A 33 -3.04 -4.10 9.57
C THR A 33 -3.51 -4.86 10.82
N SER A 34 -3.16 -6.14 10.95
CA SER A 34 -3.61 -6.97 12.07
C SER A 34 -3.09 -6.38 13.39
N GLY A 35 -3.98 -6.26 14.40
CA GLY A 35 -3.64 -5.67 15.69
C GLY A 35 -3.57 -4.13 15.71
N HIS A 36 -3.82 -3.45 14.59
CA HIS A 36 -3.81 -1.99 14.50
C HIS A 36 -5.24 -1.43 14.47
N GLN A 37 -5.46 -0.31 15.16
CA GLN A 37 -6.75 0.39 15.16
C GLN A 37 -6.83 1.48 14.08
N SER A 38 -5.69 2.05 13.70
CA SER A 38 -5.59 3.17 12.76
C SER A 38 -4.37 3.03 11.87
N LEU A 39 -4.47 3.51 10.63
CA LEU A 39 -3.37 3.57 9.69
C LEU A 39 -3.02 5.03 9.42
N ILE A 40 -1.72 5.34 9.45
CA ILE A 40 -1.19 6.68 9.17
C ILE A 40 -0.18 6.53 8.04
N PHE A 41 -0.40 7.25 6.94
CA PHE A 41 0.52 7.27 5.82
C PHE A 41 1.31 8.58 5.82
N GLY A 42 2.64 8.45 5.78
CA GLY A 42 3.56 9.56 5.54
C GLY A 42 4.03 9.54 4.08
N LEU A 43 4.06 10.71 3.43
CA LEU A 43 4.63 10.88 2.11
C LEU A 43 5.77 11.89 2.17
N ARG A 44 6.85 11.59 1.45
CA ARG A 44 8.00 12.48 1.32
C ARG A 44 8.50 12.42 -0.12
N GLU A 45 8.82 13.59 -0.68
CA GLU A 45 9.52 13.69 -1.96
C GLU A 45 11.04 13.59 -1.74
N LEU A 46 11.71 12.79 -2.58
CA LEU A 46 13.16 12.71 -2.61
C LEU A 46 13.74 13.90 -3.37
N ASN A 47 14.86 14.44 -2.88
CA ASN A 47 15.62 15.43 -3.63
C ASN A 47 16.42 14.80 -4.79
N SER A 48 16.98 15.63 -5.67
CA SER A 48 17.72 15.16 -6.86
C SER A 48 18.90 14.24 -6.54
N THR A 49 19.61 14.50 -5.44
CA THR A 49 20.76 13.69 -5.01
C THR A 49 20.29 12.34 -4.48
N GLU A 50 19.20 12.32 -3.71
CA GLU A 50 18.55 11.11 -3.20
C GLU A 50 17.99 10.27 -4.35
N ILE A 51 17.32 10.87 -5.35
CA ILE A 51 16.85 10.15 -6.54
C ILE A 51 18.01 9.48 -7.26
N ASN A 52 19.13 10.19 -7.46
CA ASN A 52 20.30 9.60 -8.10
C ASN A 52 20.89 8.45 -7.25
N SER A 53 20.89 8.60 -5.93
CA SER A 53 21.47 7.60 -5.02
C SER A 53 20.61 6.34 -4.87
N PHE A 54 19.29 6.50 -4.74
CA PHE A 54 18.34 5.42 -4.45
C PHE A 54 17.65 4.83 -5.69
N CYS A 55 17.46 5.62 -6.76
CA CYS A 55 16.75 5.18 -7.96
C CYS A 55 17.66 4.85 -9.16
N SER A 56 18.95 5.20 -9.13
CA SER A 56 19.87 4.94 -10.26
C SER A 56 20.75 3.70 -10.09
N ASN A 57 20.87 3.15 -8.87
CA ASN A 57 21.68 1.96 -8.62
C ASN A 57 20.79 0.73 -8.34
N ASN A 58 20.76 -0.21 -9.28
CA ASN A 58 20.12 -1.53 -9.12
C ASN A 58 20.69 -2.39 -7.97
N ASN A 59 21.76 -1.95 -7.30
CA ASN A 59 22.55 -2.77 -6.36
C ASN A 59 22.93 -2.09 -5.03
N ASN A 60 22.34 -0.96 -4.63
CA ASN A 60 22.61 -0.44 -3.28
C ASN A 60 21.61 -1.00 -2.26
N THR A 61 21.96 -2.18 -1.75
CA THR A 61 21.50 -2.79 -0.50
C THR A 61 22.01 -2.03 0.73
N ASN A 62 21.97 -0.70 0.71
CA ASN A 62 22.14 0.06 1.93
C ASN A 62 20.75 0.18 2.54
N ASN A 63 20.47 -0.67 3.52
CA ASN A 63 19.25 -0.71 4.33
C ASN A 63 18.95 0.61 5.07
N ASP A 64 19.77 1.64 4.89
CA ASP A 64 19.59 2.97 5.47
C ASP A 64 18.80 3.83 4.52
N LEU A 65 17.50 3.83 4.75
CA LEU A 65 16.59 4.78 4.10
C LEU A 65 16.85 6.18 4.60
N PRO A 66 16.56 7.20 3.77
CA PRO A 66 16.56 8.56 4.22
C PRO A 66 15.25 8.80 4.99
N ILE A 67 15.04 8.11 6.12
CA ILE A 67 13.96 8.46 7.06
C ILE A 67 14.49 9.65 7.86
N ILE A 68 14.33 10.83 7.25
CA ILE A 68 14.69 12.10 7.86
C ILE A 68 13.41 12.64 8.51
N ASP A 69 13.44 12.80 9.83
CA ASP A 69 12.36 13.40 10.62
C ASP A 69 12.44 14.93 10.55
N GLU A 70 12.38 15.45 9.32
CA GLU A 70 12.44 16.88 9.04
C GLU A 70 11.34 17.28 8.06
N LYS A 71 10.85 18.51 8.22
CA LYS A 71 9.83 19.06 7.32
C LYS A 71 10.43 19.21 5.92
N PHE A 72 9.79 18.56 4.95
CA PHE A 72 10.14 18.70 3.55
C PHE A 72 9.06 19.48 2.79
N ASN A 73 9.48 20.44 1.97
CA ASN A 73 8.58 21.15 1.07
C ASN A 73 8.60 20.45 -0.29
N PHE A 74 7.46 19.91 -0.69
CA PHE A 74 7.30 19.30 -2.00
C PHE A 74 7.54 20.34 -3.09
N THR A 75 8.37 19.98 -4.06
CA THR A 75 8.65 20.74 -5.28
C THR A 75 7.68 20.39 -6.41
N SER A 76 7.07 19.21 -6.35
CA SER A 76 6.08 18.74 -7.32
C SER A 76 4.65 18.77 -6.76
N ASN A 77 3.68 18.97 -7.64
CA ASN A 77 2.27 18.74 -7.30
C ASN A 77 2.01 17.24 -7.17
N TYR A 78 1.26 16.83 -6.14
CA TYR A 78 0.86 15.45 -5.95
C TYR A 78 -0.63 15.35 -5.65
N GLN A 79 -1.22 14.20 -6.00
CA GLN A 79 -2.56 13.82 -5.59
C GLN A 79 -2.46 12.46 -4.90
N LEU A 80 -3.06 12.35 -3.72
CA LEU A 80 -3.20 11.09 -3.01
C LEU A 80 -4.64 10.62 -3.14
N ARG A 81 -4.82 9.36 -3.55
CA ARG A 81 -6.11 8.70 -3.52
C ARG A 81 -5.98 7.41 -2.74
N ILE A 82 -6.88 7.23 -1.78
CA ILE A 82 -6.95 6.05 -0.94
C ILE A 82 -8.21 5.31 -1.33
N TYR A 83 -8.06 4.03 -1.61
CA TYR A 83 -9.18 3.12 -1.85
C TYR A 83 -9.21 2.12 -0.72
N THR A 84 -10.41 1.80 -0.25
CA THR A 84 -10.60 0.72 0.72
C THR A 84 -11.41 -0.37 0.04
N SER A 85 -10.93 -1.60 0.11
CA SER A 85 -11.60 -2.74 -0.49
C SER A 85 -11.93 -3.77 0.57
N GLY A 86 -13.06 -4.44 0.41
CA GLY A 86 -13.51 -5.50 1.30
C GLY A 86 -13.82 -6.78 0.54
N CYS A 87 -13.51 -7.91 1.15
CA CYS A 87 -13.90 -9.23 0.68
C CYS A 87 -14.71 -9.92 1.78
N TYR A 88 -15.83 -10.52 1.40
CA TYR A 88 -16.74 -11.18 2.30
C TYR A 88 -17.28 -12.47 1.67
N TYR A 89 -17.60 -13.44 2.53
CA TYR A 89 -18.29 -14.65 2.14
C TYR A 89 -19.62 -14.76 2.90
N LEU A 90 -20.60 -15.43 2.31
CA LEU A 90 -21.90 -15.68 2.95
C LEU A 90 -21.81 -16.97 3.77
N ASP A 91 -22.04 -16.88 5.08
CA ASP A 91 -22.05 -18.04 5.98
C ASP A 91 -23.38 -18.81 5.96
N GLN A 92 -23.44 -19.91 6.70
CA GLN A 92 -24.64 -20.77 6.78
C GLN A 92 -25.85 -20.09 7.45
N ASN A 93 -25.63 -18.99 8.17
CA ASN A 93 -26.67 -18.18 8.80
C ASN A 93 -27.11 -17.00 7.92
N ASN A 94 -26.69 -16.97 6.65
CA ASN A 94 -26.90 -15.87 5.71
C ASN A 94 -26.30 -14.53 6.19
N GLN A 95 -25.15 -14.58 6.86
CA GLN A 95 -24.41 -13.40 7.29
C GLN A 95 -23.12 -13.27 6.48
N TYR A 96 -22.80 -12.04 6.08
CA TYR A 96 -21.50 -11.74 5.48
C TYR A 96 -20.42 -11.75 6.56
N LYS A 97 -19.37 -12.53 6.30
CA LYS A 97 -18.22 -12.72 7.18
C LYS A 97 -16.92 -12.47 6.42
N SER A 98 -15.86 -12.12 7.14
CA SER A 98 -14.57 -11.75 6.57
C SER A 98 -13.42 -12.67 7.02
N ASP A 99 -13.67 -13.69 7.83
CA ASP A 99 -12.66 -14.68 8.19
C ASP A 99 -12.38 -15.62 7.01
N GLY A 100 -11.12 -16.05 6.86
CA GLY A 100 -10.72 -16.92 5.75
C GLY A 100 -10.78 -16.27 4.35
N VAL A 101 -11.04 -14.96 4.27
CA VAL A 101 -10.97 -14.18 3.04
C VAL A 101 -10.00 -13.01 3.19
N ILE A 102 -9.20 -12.75 2.15
CA ILE A 102 -8.24 -11.65 2.11
C ILE A 102 -8.35 -10.91 0.77
N VAL A 103 -8.13 -9.60 0.81
CA VAL A 103 -7.97 -8.81 -0.42
C VAL A 103 -6.60 -9.12 -1.00
N GLY A 104 -6.57 -9.49 -2.28
CA GLY A 104 -5.37 -9.90 -2.99
C GLY A 104 -4.60 -8.74 -3.62
N PRO A 105 -3.30 -8.94 -3.92
CA PRO A 105 -2.42 -7.90 -4.44
C PRO A 105 -2.73 -7.47 -5.88
N LEU A 106 -3.57 -8.19 -6.63
CA LEU A 106 -4.00 -7.77 -7.97
C LEU A 106 -5.14 -6.74 -7.94
N THR A 107 -5.65 -6.40 -6.74
CA THR A 107 -6.62 -5.33 -6.55
C THR A 107 -6.13 -4.02 -7.12
N ASN A 108 -6.98 -3.36 -7.91
CA ASN A 108 -6.71 -2.06 -8.51
C ASN A 108 -7.94 -1.16 -8.38
N HIS A 109 -7.95 0.02 -9.00
CA HIS A 109 -9.07 0.96 -8.85
C HIS A 109 -10.32 0.57 -9.63
N TYR A 110 -10.26 -0.48 -10.46
CA TYR A 110 -11.40 -1.01 -11.20
C TYR A 110 -11.98 -2.27 -10.56
N GLU A 111 -11.15 -3.11 -9.93
CA GLU A 111 -11.57 -4.41 -9.42
C GLU A 111 -10.85 -4.79 -8.11
N THR A 112 -11.52 -5.64 -7.32
CA THR A 112 -10.99 -6.21 -6.08
C THR A 112 -10.76 -7.70 -6.28
N GLU A 113 -9.52 -8.14 -6.06
CA GLU A 113 -9.19 -9.55 -5.99
C GLU A 113 -9.52 -10.08 -4.59
N CYS A 114 -10.31 -11.16 -4.51
CA CYS A 114 -10.63 -11.82 -3.25
C CYS A 114 -10.07 -13.25 -3.24
N LEU A 115 -9.16 -13.52 -2.31
CA LEU A 115 -8.61 -14.85 -2.07
C LEU A 115 -9.36 -15.46 -0.88
N SER A 116 -9.88 -16.68 -1.05
CA SER A 116 -10.77 -17.32 -0.08
C SER A 116 -10.38 -18.77 0.19
N THR A 117 -10.51 -19.21 1.44
CA THR A 117 -10.46 -20.62 1.84
C THR A 117 -11.83 -21.29 1.93
N HIS A 118 -12.91 -20.53 1.76
CA HIS A 118 -14.28 -21.03 1.80
C HIS A 118 -14.78 -21.39 0.40
N LEU A 119 -15.77 -22.29 0.31
CA LEU A 119 -16.50 -22.61 -0.93
C LEU A 119 -17.97 -22.24 -0.74
N THR A 120 -18.33 -21.00 -1.06
CA THR A 120 -19.67 -20.43 -0.85
C THR A 120 -19.94 -19.28 -1.85
N SER A 121 -20.93 -18.43 -1.57
CA SER A 121 -21.14 -17.17 -2.27
C SER A 121 -20.23 -16.08 -1.73
N PHE A 122 -19.72 -15.24 -2.61
CA PHE A 122 -18.78 -14.16 -2.28
C PHE A 122 -19.34 -12.80 -2.65
N ALA A 123 -18.93 -11.79 -1.91
CA ALA A 123 -19.10 -10.39 -2.25
C ALA A 123 -17.77 -9.66 -2.04
N GLY A 124 -17.44 -8.77 -2.98
CA GLY A 124 -16.26 -7.93 -2.90
C GLY A 124 -16.53 -6.60 -3.57
N GLY A 125 -15.77 -5.58 -3.17
CA GLY A 125 -15.91 -4.27 -3.78
C GLY A 125 -15.02 -3.22 -3.15
N ILE A 126 -14.98 -2.07 -3.84
CA ILE A 126 -14.24 -0.88 -3.45
C ILE A 126 -15.22 0.11 -2.82
N ILE A 127 -14.85 0.66 -1.67
CA ILE A 127 -15.52 1.76 -1.00
C ILE A 127 -14.69 3.02 -1.27
N ASN A 128 -15.31 3.99 -1.94
CA ASN A 128 -14.77 5.32 -2.26
C ASN A 128 -15.24 6.37 -1.26
#